data_AF-A0A938JG40-F1
#
_entry.id   AF-A0A938JG40-F1
#
_cell.length_a   1.000
_cell.length_b   1.000
_cell.length_c   1.000
_cell.angle_alpha   90.00
_cell.angle_beta   90.00
_cell.angle_gamma   90.00
#
_symmetry.space_group_name_H-M   'P 1'
#
loop_
_entity.id
_entity.type
_entity.pdbx_description
1 polymer ?
#
loop_
_entity_poly.entity_id
_entity_poly.type
_entity_poly.pdbx_seq_one_letter_code
_entity_poly.pdbx_strand_id
1 'polypeptide(L)'
;MAGVVMGVSGAFLQAARLVIGGTALPWGLVIALICLLVLVRAGVEWTHTRWGGWLVLIAWIATTVAFAAELPSGDLVISAGGRQMAYLLGGVIVGAAAATVPPVDLLRRR
;
A
#
# COMPACT_ATOMS: atom_id res chain seq x y z
N MET A 1 12.79 4.58 -0.51
CA MET A 1 12.03 4.85 -1.76
C MET A 1 10.98 3.79 -2.10
N ALA A 2 11.06 2.56 -1.59
CA ALA A 2 10.10 1.49 -1.92
C ALA A 2 8.62 1.86 -1.67
N GLY A 3 8.30 2.55 -0.57
CA GLY A 3 6.93 3.01 -0.30
C GLY A 3 6.41 4.01 -1.34
N VAL A 4 7.27 4.89 -1.85
CA VAL A 4 6.94 5.83 -2.94
C VAL A 4 6.67 5.07 -4.23
N VAL A 5 7.56 4.16 -4.61
CA VAL A 5 7.41 3.34 -5.82
C VAL A 5 6.09 2.55 -5.78
N MET A 6 5.76 1.95 -4.64
CA MET A 6 4.48 1.25 -4.46
C MET A 6 3.26 2.17 -4.42
N GLY A 7 3.38 3.36 -3.84
CA GLY A 7 2.29 4.32 -3.84
C GLY A 7 1.93 4.71 -5.26
N VAL A 8 2.94 4.98 -6.08
CA VAL A 8 2.77 5.28 -7.51
C VAL A 8 2.26 4.06 -8.28
N SER A 9 2.99 2.93 -8.25
CA SER A 9 2.63 1.75 -9.07
C SER A 9 1.33 1.10 -8.63
N GLY A 10 1.10 0.98 -7.32
CA GLY A 10 -0.07 0.36 -6.75
C GLY A 10 -1.35 1.16 -7.00
N ALA A 11 -1.25 2.49 -7.11
CA ALA A 11 -2.41 3.31 -7.44
C ALA A 11 -2.94 3.06 -8.87
N PHE A 12 -2.07 2.70 -9.82
CA PHE A 12 -2.48 2.22 -11.14
C PHE A 12 -2.87 0.73 -11.13
N LEU A 13 -2.11 -0.11 -10.43
CA LEU A 13 -2.36 -1.56 -10.38
C LEU A 13 -3.73 -1.89 -9.78
N GLN A 14 -4.18 -1.15 -8.75
CA GLN A 14 -5.50 -1.37 -8.15
C GLN A 14 -6.68 -1.14 -9.12
N ALA A 15 -6.45 -0.43 -10.24
CA ALA A 15 -7.46 -0.24 -11.27
C ALA A 15 -7.63 -1.47 -12.18
N ALA A 16 -6.66 -2.40 -12.19
CA ALA A 16 -6.72 -3.60 -13.01
C ALA A 16 -7.80 -4.57 -12.50
N ARG A 17 -8.72 -4.92 -13.39
CA ARG A 17 -9.83 -5.84 -13.12
C ARG A 17 -10.01 -6.84 -14.24
N LEU A 18 -10.49 -8.02 -13.87
CA LEU A 18 -11.02 -9.01 -14.80
C LEU A 18 -12.54 -9.01 -14.65
N VAL A 19 -13.27 -8.93 -15.77
CA VAL A 19 -14.74 -8.97 -15.75
C VAL A 19 -15.17 -10.33 -16.26
N ILE A 20 -15.79 -11.12 -15.39
CA ILE A 20 -16.34 -12.44 -15.72
C ILE A 20 -17.82 -12.41 -15.37
N GLY A 21 -18.69 -12.67 -16.35
CA GLY A 21 -20.14 -12.76 -16.12
C GLY A 21 -20.75 -11.50 -15.51
N GLY A 22 -20.22 -10.31 -15.81
CA GLY A 22 -20.69 -9.03 -15.26
C GLY A 22 -20.15 -8.69 -13.86
N THR A 23 -19.45 -9.62 -13.21
CA THR A 23 -18.79 -9.36 -11.93
C THR A 23 -17.34 -8.96 -12.17
N ALA A 24 -16.95 -7.81 -11.63
CA ALA A 24 -15.56 -7.33 -11.69
C ALA A 24 -14.77 -7.93 -10.52
N LEU A 25 -13.82 -8.81 -10.80
CA LEU A 25 -12.86 -9.30 -9.83
C LEU A 25 -11.67 -8.32 -9.74
N PRO A 26 -11.47 -7.63 -8.60
CA PRO A 26 -10.44 -6.60 -8.45
C PRO A 26 -9.09 -7.21 -8.06
N TRP A 27 -8.55 -8.09 -8.90
CA TRP A 27 -7.30 -8.80 -8.62
C TRP A 27 -6.11 -7.84 -8.41
N GLY A 28 -6.10 -6.70 -9.13
CA GLY A 28 -5.04 -5.70 -9.01
C GLY A 28 -4.95 -5.08 -7.61
N LEU A 29 -6.10 -4.88 -6.94
CA LEU A 29 -6.16 -4.39 -5.57
C LEU A 29 -5.50 -5.39 -4.60
N VAL A 30 -5.84 -6.68 -4.73
CA VAL A 30 -5.30 -7.74 -3.89
C VAL A 30 -3.77 -7.82 -4.03
N ILE A 31 -3.27 -7.80 -5.26
CA ILE A 31 -1.82 -7.83 -5.52
C ILE A 31 -1.14 -6.59 -4.95
N ALA A 32 -1.71 -5.40 -5.13
CA ALA A 32 -1.13 -4.17 -4.61
C ALA A 32 -0.99 -4.20 -3.07
N LEU A 33 -1.98 -4.74 -2.36
CA LEU A 33 -1.94 -4.92 -0.90
C LEU A 33 -0.91 -5.96 -0.45
N ILE A 34 -0.78 -7.07 -1.18
CA ILE A 34 0.24 -8.09 -0.90
C ILE A 34 1.65 -7.50 -1.09
N CYS A 35 1.88 -6.76 -2.18
CA CYS A 35 3.16 -6.11 -2.42
C CYS A 35 3.50 -5.08 -1.34
N LEU A 36 2.52 -4.27 -0.90
CA LEU A 36 2.71 -3.34 0.21
C LEU A 36 3.08 -4.08 1.50
N LEU A 37 2.37 -5.16 1.82
CA LEU A 37 2.65 -6.01 2.98
C LEU A 37 4.10 -6.52 2.96
N VAL A 38 4.53 -7.10 1.82
CA VAL A 38 5.89 -7.62 1.64
C VAL A 38 6.93 -6.54 1.83
N LEU A 39 6.71 -5.34 1.28
CA LEU A 39 7.69 -4.25 1.37
C LEU A 39 7.76 -3.63 2.76
N VAL A 40 6.64 -3.52 3.47
CA VAL A 40 6.64 -3.11 4.88
C VAL A 40 7.41 -4.13 5.72
N ARG A 41 7.18 -5.44 5.50
CA ARG A 41 7.93 -6.50 6.20
C ARG A 41 9.41 -6.49 5.87
N ALA A 42 9.77 -6.37 4.60
CA ALA A 42 11.16 -6.24 4.16
C ALA A 42 11.85 -5.03 4.80
N GLY A 43 11.13 -3.90 4.93
CA GLY A 43 11.62 -2.72 5.65
C GLY A 43 11.94 -3.00 7.12
N VAL A 44 11.06 -3.73 7.83
CA VAL A 44 11.30 -4.11 9.24
C VAL A 44 12.50 -5.05 9.38
N GLU A 45 12.59 -6.08 8.55
CA GLU A 45 13.68 -7.07 8.64
C GLU A 45 15.02 -6.45 8.28
N TRP A 46 15.09 -5.64 7.22
CA TRP A 46 16.35 -5.06 6.76
C TRP A 46 16.90 -4.01 7.73
N THR A 47 16.04 -3.19 8.35
CA THR A 47 16.49 -2.20 9.34
C THR A 47 16.59 -2.77 10.75
N HIS A 48 16.26 -4.05 10.94
CA HIS A 48 16.12 -4.73 12.24
C HIS A 48 15.29 -3.92 13.27
N THR A 49 14.36 -3.10 12.80
CA THR A 49 13.57 -2.18 13.62
C THR A 49 12.19 -1.97 13.02
N ARG A 50 11.16 -1.84 13.87
CA ARG A 50 9.78 -1.58 13.41
C ARG A 50 9.64 -0.28 12.62
N TRP A 51 10.52 0.69 12.90
CA TRP A 51 10.55 1.98 12.22
C TRP A 51 10.82 1.87 10.72
N GLY A 52 11.59 0.87 10.26
CA GLY A 52 11.80 0.65 8.82
C GLY A 52 10.50 0.36 8.08
N GLY A 53 9.63 -0.47 8.65
CA GLY A 53 8.30 -0.74 8.11
C GLY A 53 7.38 0.49 8.13
N TRP A 54 7.38 1.24 9.23
CA TRP A 54 6.60 2.47 9.35
C TRP A 54 7.00 3.54 8.33
N LEU A 55 8.30 3.70 8.04
CA LEU A 55 8.77 4.63 7.02
C LEU A 55 8.27 4.25 5.62
N VAL A 56 8.27 2.95 5.29
CA VAL A 56 7.69 2.46 4.02
C VAL A 56 6.20 2.78 3.96
N LEU A 57 5.46 2.51 5.03
CA LEU A 57 4.02 2.74 5.10
C LEU A 57 3.67 4.23 4.98
N ILE A 58 4.36 5.11 5.72
CA ILE A 58 4.13 6.56 5.68
C ILE A 58 4.42 7.11 4.28
N ALA A 59 5.51 6.68 3.65
CA ALA A 59 5.83 7.10 2.29
C ALA A 59 4.76 6.65 1.28
N TRP A 60 4.20 5.45 1.46
CA TRP A 60 3.09 4.94 0.65
C TRP A 60 1.78 5.71 0.90
N ILE A 61 1.43 6.03 2.16
CA ILE A 61 0.25 6.84 2.50
C ILE A 61 0.37 8.22 1.85
N ALA A 62 1.50 8.90 2.05
CA ALA A 62 1.72 10.26 1.56
C ALA A 62 1.58 10.34 0.03
N THR A 63 2.13 9.37 -0.69
CA THR A 63 2.01 9.29 -2.15
C THR A 63 0.61 8.93 -2.62
N THR A 64 -0.07 8.01 -1.94
CA THR A 64 -1.46 7.63 -2.26
C THR A 64 -2.41 8.81 -2.04
N VAL A 65 -2.22 9.58 -0.97
CA VAL A 65 -3.00 10.81 -0.69
C VAL A 65 -2.68 11.89 -1.72
N ALA A 66 -1.40 12.10 -2.07
CA ALA A 66 -1.03 13.07 -3.09
C ALA A 66 -1.67 12.77 -4.46
N PHE A 67 -1.82 11.49 -4.81
CA PHE A 67 -2.50 11.06 -6.05
C PHE A 67 -4.02 11.13 -5.95
N ALA A 68 -4.58 11.20 -4.74
CA ALA A 68 -5.99 11.42 -4.48
C ALA A 68 -6.39 12.90 -4.47
N ALA A 69 -5.42 13.80 -4.34
CA ALA A 69 -5.67 15.23 -4.27
C ALA A 69 -6.03 15.80 -5.66
N GLU A 70 -6.94 16.79 -5.65
CA GLU A 70 -7.25 17.57 -6.83
C GLU A 70 -6.03 18.41 -7.24
N LEU A 71 -5.70 18.40 -8.53
CA LEU A 71 -4.71 19.32 -9.07
C LEU A 71 -5.29 20.74 -9.13
N PRO A 72 -4.43 21.77 -9.19
CA PRO A 72 -4.87 23.15 -9.43
C PRO A 72 -5.73 23.35 -10.68
N SER A 73 -5.69 22.41 -11.63
CA SER A 73 -6.54 22.37 -12.82
C SER A 73 -7.96 21.85 -12.58
N GLY A 74 -8.27 21.35 -11.38
CA GLY A 74 -9.56 20.75 -11.02
C GLY A 74 -9.67 19.25 -11.35
N ASP A 75 -8.66 18.67 -11.99
CA ASP A 75 -8.64 17.25 -12.33
C ASP A 75 -8.00 16.40 -11.23
N LEU A 76 -8.46 15.15 -11.10
CA LEU A 76 -7.84 14.15 -10.22
C LEU A 76 -6.81 13.32 -10.99
N VAL A 77 -5.63 13.09 -10.39
CA VAL A 77 -4.63 12.15 -10.97
C VAL A 77 -5.20 10.75 -11.06
N ILE A 78 -5.94 10.32 -10.02
CA ILE A 78 -6.69 9.06 -9.98
C ILE A 78 -8.06 9.33 -9.35
N SER A 79 -9.11 8.82 -9.99
CA SER A 79 -10.50 8.98 -9.53
C SER A 79 -10.70 8.44 -8.11
N ALA A 80 -11.08 9.33 -7.19
CA ALA A 80 -11.36 9.11 -5.77
C ALA A 80 -12.66 8.31 -5.50
N GLY A 81 -12.93 7.27 -6.29
CA GLY A 81 -14.06 6.37 -6.09
C GLY A 81 -13.84 5.36 -4.96
N GLY A 82 -14.85 4.55 -4.66
CA GLY A 82 -14.84 3.57 -3.56
C GLY A 82 -13.66 2.58 -3.57
N ARG A 83 -13.04 2.31 -4.73
CA ARG A 83 -11.85 1.45 -4.82
C ARG A 83 -10.59 2.11 -4.26
N GLN A 84 -10.40 3.40 -4.51
CA GLN A 84 -9.25 4.13 -3.96
C GLN A 84 -9.38 4.21 -2.44
N MET A 85 -10.60 4.35 -1.92
CA MET A 85 -10.86 4.26 -0.49
C MET A 85 -10.55 2.84 0.05
N ALA A 86 -10.97 1.78 -0.66
CA ALA A 86 -10.64 0.41 -0.27
C ALA A 86 -9.13 0.13 -0.28
N TYR A 87 -8.39 0.67 -1.26
CA TYR A 87 -6.94 0.58 -1.34
C TYR A 87 -6.27 1.32 -0.18
N LEU A 88 -6.70 2.55 0.12
CA LEU A 88 -6.16 3.35 1.21
C LEU A 88 -6.42 2.67 2.57
N LEU A 89 -7.68 2.35 2.87
CA LEU A 89 -8.06 1.74 4.15
C LEU A 89 -7.46 0.34 4.31
N GLY A 90 -7.55 -0.51 3.29
CA GLY A 90 -6.98 -1.85 3.32
C GLY A 90 -5.46 -1.81 3.50
N GLY A 91 -4.78 -0.90 2.80
CA GLY A 91 -3.33 -0.74 2.90
C GLY A 91 -2.89 -0.20 4.26
N VAL A 92 -3.63 0.76 4.85
CA VAL A 92 -3.37 1.26 6.20
C VAL A 92 -3.52 0.14 7.23
N ILE A 93 -4.62 -0.62 7.18
CA ILE A 93 -4.89 -1.69 8.14
C ILE A 93 -3.81 -2.78 8.06
N VAL A 94 -3.57 -3.32 6.87
CA VAL A 94 -2.63 -4.42 6.66
C VAL A 94 -1.18 -3.96 6.88
N GLY A 95 -0.84 -2.76 6.39
CA GLY A 95 0.48 -2.17 6.56
C GLY A 95 0.81 -1.87 8.03
N ALA A 96 -0.12 -1.28 8.79
CA ALA A 96 0.09 -1.00 10.20
C ALA A 96 0.22 -2.30 11.02
N ALA A 97 -0.61 -3.30 10.73
CA ALA A 97 -0.49 -4.63 11.32
C ALA A 97 0.90 -5.25 11.03
N ALA A 98 1.41 -5.10 9.81
CA ALA A 98 2.72 -5.64 9.44
C ALA A 98 3.90 -4.87 10.03
N ALA A 99 3.81 -3.55 10.15
CA ALA A 99 4.87 -2.69 10.70
C ALA A 99 5.04 -2.85 12.21
N THR A 100 3.99 -3.27 12.92
CA THR A 100 4.01 -3.46 14.39
C THR A 100 4.65 -4.78 14.82
N VAL A 101 4.67 -5.79 13.94
CA VAL A 101 5.37 -7.06 14.20
C VAL A 101 6.89 -6.81 14.23
N PRO A 102 7.60 -7.21 15.29
CA PRO A 102 9.06 -7.05 15.38
C PRO A 102 9.80 -7.88 14.30
N PRO A 103 11.09 -7.62 14.07
CA PRO A 103 11.89 -8.45 13.17
C PRO A 103 12.02 -9.88 13.70
N VAL A 104 12.16 -10.85 12.79
CA VAL A 104 12.22 -12.29 13.11
C VAL A 104 13.39 -12.61 14.05
N ASP A 105 14.53 -11.94 13.87
CA ASP A 105 15.71 -12.16 14.71
C ASP A 105 15.47 -11.81 16.18
N LEU A 106 14.63 -10.81 16.46
CA LEU A 106 14.26 -10.45 17.83
C LEU A 106 13.32 -11.50 18.45
N LEU A 107 12.45 -12.10 17.64
CA LEU A 107 11.53 -13.16 18.08
C LEU A 107 12.28 -14.46 18.38
N ARG A 108 13.32 -14.80 17.61
CA ARG A 108 14.14 -16.00 17.83
C ARG A 108 15.00 -15.96 19.10
N ARG A 109 15.21 -14.77 19.68
CA ARG A 109 16.02 -14.58 20.90
C ARG A 109 15.21 -14.67 22.19
N ARG A 110 13.89 -14.83 22.11
CA ARG A 110 12.98 -15.00 23.26
C ARG A 110 12.51 -16.44 23.35
#